data_AF-W9Y4K3-F1
#
_entry.id   AF-W9Y4K3-F1
#
_cell.length_a   1.000
_cell.length_b   1.000
_cell.length_c   1.000
_cell.angle_alpha   90.00
_cell.angle_beta   90.00
_cell.angle_gamma   90.00
#
_symmetry.space_group_name_H-M   'P 1'
#
loop_
_entity.id
_entity.type
_entity.pdbx_description
1 polymer ?
#
loop_
_entity_poly.entity_id
_entity_poly.type
_entity_poly.pdbx_seq_one_letter_code
_entity_poly.pdbx_strand_id
1 'polypeptide(L)'
;MAMESPLLLDAITAWSSTHLSLQDKSYETAAIAHRSTALNSLMTSLGSSNRDPEMELASCLIHCSLESISGDTEQWFRHHVGAYEMIRSMAATGATADLDLRRFSTTFEGRWLLRSFAYHDIMMAVAEGRKPLLVSGEYWADMGNVGADTYFGLASRIMFLISEISILDVDMANPAAAEEGLDGSFSASAFRIEQALISWTCGLSDNEQLVNLAEMYRSAALIYIYRTLRQHRPEYTHVVVKKIERQVVDIVQRVQSMPARCLAESSLLFPMFMAGGEAEDPGHVQVIRHRMLDIINERHFHNMEVVLKVLEEVWHLRATGVSSPGGRKIDWKDVLARRRWMLSIT
;
A
#
# COMPACT_ATOMS: atom_id res chain seq x y z
N MET A 1 19.74 -5.56 16.47
CA MET A 1 19.87 -5.04 15.08
C MET A 1 20.57 -3.68 15.01
N ALA A 2 19.92 -2.53 15.26
CA ALA A 2 20.50 -1.22 14.94
C ALA A 2 21.76 -0.85 15.75
N MET A 3 21.80 -1.18 17.04
CA MET A 3 22.98 -0.92 17.89
C MET A 3 24.18 -1.84 17.55
N GLU A 4 23.93 -2.90 16.79
CA GLU A 4 24.92 -3.94 16.44
C GLU A 4 25.38 -3.83 14.98
N SER A 5 24.70 -3.00 14.16
CA SER A 5 24.94 -2.83 12.74
C SER A 5 25.06 -1.34 12.39
N PRO A 6 26.28 -0.85 12.07
CA PRO A 6 26.48 0.54 11.63
C PRO A 6 25.61 0.89 10.42
N LEU A 7 25.41 -0.06 9.50
CA LEU A 7 24.53 0.10 8.34
C LEU A 7 23.11 0.51 8.74
N LEU A 8 22.53 -0.20 9.71
CA LEU A 8 21.17 0.09 10.17
C LEU A 8 21.10 1.36 11.01
N LEU A 9 22.14 1.64 11.79
CA LEU A 9 22.22 2.89 12.54
C LEU A 9 22.21 4.10 11.61
N ASP A 10 22.99 4.06 10.53
CA ASP A 10 23.01 5.12 9.52
C ASP A 10 21.63 5.28 8.86
N ALA A 11 21.00 4.18 8.47
CA ALA A 11 19.67 4.19 7.86
C ALA A 11 18.59 4.78 8.78
N ILE A 12 18.55 4.37 10.06
CA ILE A 12 17.59 4.89 11.04
C ILE A 12 17.85 6.36 11.37
N THR A 13 19.12 6.76 11.41
CA THR A 13 19.50 8.17 11.63
C THR A 13 19.05 9.03 10.45
N ALA A 14 19.24 8.55 9.21
CA ALA A 14 18.73 9.21 8.01
C ALA A 14 17.21 9.34 8.02
N TRP A 15 16.49 8.27 8.39
CA TRP A 15 15.03 8.28 8.48
C TRP A 15 14.52 9.25 9.55
N SER A 16 15.13 9.23 10.74
CA SER A 16 14.72 10.07 11.87
C SER A 16 15.00 11.55 11.61
N SER A 17 16.20 11.89 11.12
CA SER A 17 16.55 13.27 10.76
C SER A 17 15.70 13.80 9.61
N THR A 18 15.35 12.94 8.65
CA THR A 18 14.38 13.26 7.59
C THR A 18 13.03 13.64 8.17
N HIS A 19 12.42 12.78 8.98
CA HIS A 19 11.12 13.07 9.58
C HIS A 19 11.15 14.35 10.42
N LEU A 20 12.23 14.57 11.17
CA LEU A 20 12.41 15.80 11.95
C LEU A 20 12.51 17.04 11.06
N SER A 21 13.18 16.95 9.90
CA SER A 21 13.27 18.06 8.94
C SER A 21 11.93 18.45 8.30
N LEU A 22 10.96 17.53 8.28
CA LEU A 22 9.59 17.81 7.83
C LEU A 22 8.82 18.69 8.82
N GLN A 23 9.24 18.69 10.10
CA GLN A 23 8.65 19.51 11.16
C GLN A 23 9.43 20.80 11.38
N ASP A 24 10.76 20.72 11.33
CA ASP A 24 11.67 21.83 11.56
C ASP A 24 12.77 21.87 10.48
N LYS A 25 12.68 22.89 9.62
CA LYS A 25 13.62 23.09 8.50
C LYS A 25 15.07 23.29 8.93
N SER A 26 15.34 23.60 10.21
CA SER A 26 16.72 23.70 10.71
C SER A 26 17.51 22.38 10.57
N TYR A 27 16.82 21.23 10.52
CA TYR A 27 17.43 19.92 10.35
C TYR A 27 17.63 19.50 8.88
N GLU A 28 17.22 20.30 7.90
CA GLU A 28 17.26 19.92 6.48
C GLU A 28 18.68 19.55 5.99
N THR A 29 19.69 20.35 6.35
CA THR A 29 21.08 20.06 5.99
C THR A 29 21.59 18.78 6.66
N ALA A 30 21.23 18.55 7.92
CA ALA A 30 21.61 17.33 8.65
C ALA A 30 20.92 16.10 8.04
N ALA A 31 19.65 16.20 7.68
CA ALA A 31 18.91 15.13 7.03
C ALA A 31 19.54 14.72 5.70
N ILE A 32 19.92 15.68 4.85
CA ILE A 32 20.61 15.42 3.58
C ILE A 32 21.95 14.72 3.80
N ALA A 33 22.72 15.16 4.81
CA ALA A 33 24.00 14.54 5.14
C ALA A 33 23.81 13.09 5.60
N HIS A 34 22.88 12.83 6.52
CA HIS A 34 22.60 11.48 7.00
C HIS A 34 22.05 10.56 5.92
N ARG A 35 21.19 11.05 5.01
CA ARG A 35 20.74 10.28 3.83
C ARG A 35 21.92 9.86 2.95
N SER A 36 22.85 10.78 2.69
CA SER A 36 24.04 10.51 1.90
C SER A 36 24.92 9.45 2.56
N THR A 37 25.12 9.55 3.88
CA THR A 37 25.85 8.55 4.66
C THR A 37 25.17 7.18 4.57
N ALA A 38 23.87 7.09 4.82
CA ALA A 38 23.13 5.83 4.77
C ALA A 38 23.19 5.15 3.39
N LEU A 39 23.03 5.92 2.30
CA LEU A 39 23.15 5.41 0.94
C LEU A 39 24.57 4.90 0.65
N ASN A 40 25.60 5.62 1.08
CA ASN A 40 26.99 5.19 0.93
C ASN A 40 27.27 3.92 1.74
N SER A 41 26.74 3.82 2.96
CA SER A 41 26.87 2.62 3.80
C SER A 41 26.22 1.40 3.16
N LEU A 42 25.02 1.55 2.60
CA LEU A 42 24.34 0.47 1.86
C LEU A 42 25.14 0.07 0.61
N MET A 43 25.59 1.03 -0.19
CA MET A 43 26.40 0.77 -1.38
C MET A 43 27.72 0.06 -1.04
N THR A 44 28.36 0.46 0.06
CA THR A 44 29.60 -0.16 0.55
C THR A 44 29.34 -1.60 0.99
N SER A 45 28.25 -1.87 1.71
CA SER A 45 27.88 -3.23 2.12
C SER A 45 27.65 -4.13 0.90
N LEU A 46 26.85 -3.67 -0.07
CA LEU A 46 26.52 -4.42 -1.27
C LEU A 46 27.75 -4.77 -2.13
N GLY A 47 28.78 -3.92 -2.11
CA GLY A 47 30.06 -4.14 -2.80
C GLY A 47 31.08 -4.97 -2.00
N SER A 48 30.80 -5.29 -0.74
CA SER A 48 31.73 -6.01 0.14
C SER A 48 31.67 -7.53 -0.05
N SER A 49 32.73 -8.23 0.35
CA SER A 49 32.74 -9.71 0.37
C SER A 49 32.08 -10.32 1.61
N ASN A 50 31.90 -9.54 2.68
CA ASN A 50 31.31 -9.98 3.94
C ASN A 50 29.93 -9.34 4.11
N ARG A 51 28.97 -9.84 3.32
CA ARG A 51 27.61 -9.30 3.24
C ARG A 51 26.71 -9.87 4.32
N ASP A 52 25.81 -9.04 4.82
CA ASP A 52 24.68 -9.46 5.64
C ASP A 52 23.37 -9.09 4.92
N PRO A 53 22.79 -10.02 4.14
CA PRO A 53 21.62 -9.74 3.31
C PRO A 53 20.39 -9.27 4.10
N GLU A 54 20.22 -9.72 5.36
CA GLU A 54 19.09 -9.26 6.19
C GLU A 54 19.26 -7.80 6.59
N MET A 55 20.47 -7.38 6.98
CA MET A 55 20.76 -5.98 7.31
C MET A 55 20.68 -5.07 6.08
N GLU A 56 21.16 -5.55 4.93
CA GLU A 56 21.06 -4.84 3.66
C GLU A 56 19.58 -4.65 3.27
N LEU A 57 18.76 -5.70 3.39
CA LEU A 57 17.32 -5.63 3.10
C LEU A 57 16.61 -4.65 4.05
N ALA A 58 16.90 -4.74 5.34
CA ALA A 58 16.37 -3.82 6.34
C ALA A 58 16.74 -2.36 6.03
N SER A 59 18.00 -2.08 5.69
CA SER A 59 18.45 -0.75 5.27
C SER A 59 17.72 -0.29 4.01
N CYS A 60 17.54 -1.15 3.01
CA CYS A 60 16.85 -0.83 1.76
C CYS A 60 15.36 -0.50 2.00
N LEU A 61 14.68 -1.25 2.86
CA LEU A 61 13.29 -0.96 3.25
C LEU A 61 13.16 0.35 4.04
N ILE A 62 14.13 0.67 4.91
CA ILE A 62 14.16 1.97 5.59
C ILE A 62 14.31 3.12 4.59
N HIS A 63 15.15 2.97 3.56
CA HIS A 63 15.24 3.96 2.47
C HIS A 63 13.92 4.08 1.69
N CYS A 64 13.26 2.97 1.38
CA CYS A 64 11.95 2.98 0.73
C CYS A 64 10.91 3.76 1.56
N SER A 65 10.85 3.49 2.87
CA SER A 65 9.96 4.23 3.78
C SER A 65 10.35 5.70 3.92
N LEU A 66 11.65 6.03 3.94
CA LEU A 66 12.16 7.40 4.01
C LEU A 66 11.71 8.25 2.82
N GLU A 67 11.88 7.73 1.61
CA GLU A 67 11.45 8.41 0.39
C GLU A 67 9.92 8.56 0.34
N SER A 68 9.19 7.50 0.75
CA SER A 68 7.73 7.54 0.85
C SER A 68 7.25 8.66 1.78
N ILE A 69 7.73 8.72 3.04
CA ILE A 69 7.28 9.77 3.99
C ILE A 69 7.68 11.19 3.57
N SER A 70 8.69 11.32 2.71
CA SER A 70 9.14 12.60 2.14
C SER A 70 8.27 13.07 0.97
N GLY A 71 7.28 12.26 0.55
CA GLY A 71 6.40 12.58 -0.57
C GLY A 71 7.07 12.40 -1.94
N ASP A 72 8.12 11.59 -2.02
CA ASP A 72 8.72 11.23 -3.30
C ASP A 72 7.74 10.39 -4.16
N THR A 73 7.79 10.59 -5.48
CA THR A 73 6.89 9.94 -6.44
C THR A 73 7.60 9.04 -7.45
N GLU A 74 8.87 8.69 -7.22
CA GLU A 74 9.66 7.88 -8.17
C GLU A 74 10.78 7.06 -7.51
N GLN A 75 11.63 7.69 -6.70
CA GLN A 75 12.80 7.08 -6.07
C GLN A 75 12.44 6.00 -5.05
N TRP A 76 11.37 6.18 -4.28
CA TRP A 76 10.89 5.16 -3.34
C TRP A 76 10.66 3.81 -4.04
N PHE A 77 10.14 3.85 -5.27
CA PHE A 77 9.91 2.65 -6.07
C PHE A 77 11.21 1.95 -6.45
N ARG A 78 12.28 2.70 -6.74
CA ARG A 78 13.57 2.10 -7.07
C ARG A 78 14.14 1.32 -5.89
N HIS A 79 13.99 1.85 -4.67
CA HIS A 79 14.33 1.13 -3.44
C HIS A 79 13.46 -0.11 -3.25
N HIS A 80 12.16 -0.01 -3.56
CA HIS A 80 11.24 -1.15 -3.51
C HIS A 80 11.66 -2.28 -4.47
N VAL A 81 11.98 -1.97 -5.73
CA VAL A 81 12.50 -2.95 -6.70
C VAL A 81 13.83 -3.52 -6.23
N GLY A 82 14.72 -2.68 -5.69
CA GLY A 82 15.98 -3.14 -5.09
C GLY A 82 15.76 -4.16 -3.98
N ALA A 83 14.84 -3.88 -3.04
CA ALA A 83 14.48 -4.79 -1.96
C ALA A 83 13.89 -6.12 -2.49
N TYR A 84 13.07 -6.08 -3.55
CA TYR A 84 12.58 -7.28 -4.21
C TYR A 84 13.73 -8.14 -4.75
N GLU A 85 14.70 -7.54 -5.43
CA GLU A 85 15.86 -8.26 -5.97
C GLU A 85 16.71 -8.92 -4.88
N MET A 86 16.82 -8.27 -3.72
CA MET A 86 17.51 -8.82 -2.55
C MET A 86 16.75 -10.00 -1.97
N ILE A 87 15.43 -9.88 -1.80
CA ILE A 87 14.56 -10.99 -1.36
C ILE A 87 14.68 -12.17 -2.33
N ARG A 88 14.61 -11.89 -3.64
CA ARG A 88 14.74 -12.87 -4.71
C ARG A 88 16.07 -13.60 -4.62
N SER A 89 17.18 -12.87 -4.41
CA SER A 89 18.52 -13.45 -4.27
C SER A 89 18.65 -14.34 -3.02
N MET A 90 18.05 -13.97 -1.90
CA MET A 90 18.05 -14.75 -0.65
C MET A 90 17.17 -16.00 -0.73
N ALA A 91 16.02 -15.89 -1.41
CA ALA A 91 15.01 -16.94 -1.55
C ALA A 91 15.25 -17.88 -2.74
N ALA A 92 16.16 -17.53 -3.66
CA ALA A 92 16.42 -18.33 -4.85
C ALA A 92 16.87 -19.75 -4.48
N THR A 93 16.17 -20.74 -5.03
CA THR A 93 16.58 -22.14 -5.01
C THR A 93 17.28 -22.41 -6.34
N GLY A 94 18.56 -22.79 -6.32
CA GLY A 94 19.42 -22.82 -7.51
C GLY A 94 19.01 -23.74 -8.68
N ALA A 95 17.81 -24.34 -8.64
CA ALA A 95 17.28 -25.26 -9.65
C ALA A 95 15.98 -24.79 -10.33
N THR A 96 15.25 -23.81 -9.78
CA THR A 96 13.93 -23.36 -10.28
C THR A 96 13.74 -21.85 -10.13
N ALA A 97 12.83 -21.25 -10.91
CA ALA A 97 12.42 -19.85 -10.72
C ALA A 97 11.60 -19.63 -9.43
N ASP A 98 11.27 -20.70 -8.70
CA ASP A 98 10.50 -20.66 -7.46
C ASP A 98 11.33 -20.10 -6.28
N LEU A 99 10.70 -19.19 -5.54
CA LEU A 99 11.27 -18.55 -4.35
C LEU A 99 10.87 -19.31 -3.09
N ASP A 100 11.85 -19.78 -2.32
CA ASP A 100 11.61 -20.41 -1.02
C ASP A 100 11.54 -19.34 0.08
N LEU A 101 10.40 -18.64 0.16
CA LEU A 101 10.17 -17.57 1.13
C LEU A 101 10.19 -18.06 2.59
N ARG A 102 10.09 -19.37 2.84
CA ARG A 102 10.24 -19.97 4.18
C ARG A 102 11.60 -19.70 4.79
N ARG A 103 12.62 -19.36 4.00
CA ARG A 103 13.93 -18.93 4.50
C ARG A 103 13.84 -17.72 5.43
N PHE A 104 12.95 -16.77 5.13
CA PHE A 104 12.65 -15.62 5.98
C PHE A 104 11.87 -16.00 7.24
N SER A 105 11.28 -17.18 7.28
CA SER A 105 10.48 -17.64 8.43
C SER A 105 11.33 -18.10 9.61
N THR A 106 12.64 -18.27 9.41
CA THR A 106 13.58 -18.79 10.41
C THR A 106 13.87 -17.79 11.54
N THR A 107 13.93 -16.50 11.24
CA THR A 107 14.23 -15.42 12.20
C THR A 107 13.01 -14.52 12.40
N PHE A 108 12.93 -13.81 13.53
CA PHE A 108 11.85 -12.84 13.74
C PHE A 108 11.99 -11.65 12.79
N GLU A 109 13.22 -11.22 12.59
CA GLU A 109 13.67 -10.14 11.73
C GLU A 109 13.31 -10.44 10.27
N GLY A 110 13.68 -11.61 9.76
CA GLY A 110 13.35 -12.05 8.40
C GLY A 110 11.84 -12.04 8.13
N ARG A 111 11.04 -12.50 9.09
CA ARG A 111 9.57 -12.47 9.00
C ARG A 111 9.04 -11.05 8.90
N TRP A 112 9.53 -10.17 9.76
CA TRP A 112 9.13 -8.76 9.77
C TRP A 112 9.53 -8.04 8.48
N LEU A 113 10.74 -8.31 7.96
CA LEU A 113 11.24 -7.72 6.71
C LEU A 113 10.41 -8.15 5.50
N LEU A 114 10.16 -9.46 5.35
CA LEU A 114 9.33 -9.98 4.26
C LEU A 114 7.92 -9.37 4.30
N ARG A 115 7.37 -9.24 5.50
CA ARG A 115 6.04 -8.67 5.72
C ARG A 115 5.96 -7.17 5.46
N SER A 116 6.99 -6.43 5.89
CA SER A 116 7.14 -5.01 5.59
C SER A 116 7.20 -4.78 4.08
N PHE A 117 8.05 -5.53 3.37
CA PHE A 117 8.10 -5.48 1.91
C PHE A 117 6.72 -5.78 1.28
N ALA A 118 6.09 -6.86 1.71
CA ALA A 118 4.83 -7.33 1.13
C ALA A 118 3.68 -6.32 1.29
N TYR A 119 3.62 -5.61 2.42
CA TYR A 119 2.64 -4.53 2.63
C TYR A 119 2.78 -3.44 1.57
N HIS A 120 4.00 -2.91 1.38
CA HIS A 120 4.26 -1.85 0.42
C HIS A 120 4.06 -2.33 -1.03
N ASP A 121 4.41 -3.59 -1.33
CA ASP A 121 4.22 -4.16 -2.66
C ASP A 121 2.75 -4.30 -3.06
N ILE A 122 1.88 -4.70 -2.12
CA ILE A 122 0.44 -4.78 -2.36
C ILE A 122 -0.16 -3.39 -2.55
N MET A 123 0.16 -2.45 -1.66
CA MET A 123 -0.36 -1.08 -1.78
C MET A 123 0.06 -0.45 -3.11
N MET A 124 1.29 -0.71 -3.54
CA MET A 124 1.77 -0.30 -4.84
C MET A 124 1.02 -0.98 -5.99
N ALA A 125 0.77 -2.29 -5.89
CA ALA A 125 0.00 -3.03 -6.90
C ALA A 125 -1.39 -2.42 -7.13
N VAL A 126 -2.04 -1.95 -6.06
CA VAL A 126 -3.32 -1.24 -6.15
C VAL A 126 -3.17 0.13 -6.85
N ALA A 127 -2.19 0.94 -6.44
CA ALA A 127 -2.00 2.29 -6.99
C ALA A 127 -1.71 2.26 -8.50
N GLU A 128 -0.82 1.36 -8.93
CA GLU A 128 -0.36 1.26 -10.32
C GLU A 128 -1.23 0.35 -11.20
N GLY A 129 -2.11 -0.47 -10.62
CA GLY A 129 -2.88 -1.48 -11.36
C GLY A 129 -1.97 -2.55 -11.97
N ARG A 130 -1.03 -3.07 -11.19
CA ARG A 130 -0.08 -4.13 -11.59
C ARG A 130 -0.22 -5.35 -10.68
N LYS A 131 0.42 -6.46 -11.05
CA LYS A 131 0.60 -7.59 -10.13
C LYS A 131 1.63 -7.21 -9.07
N PRO A 132 1.45 -7.62 -7.81
CA PRO A 132 2.52 -7.61 -6.82
C PRO A 132 3.78 -8.31 -7.36
N LEU A 133 4.96 -7.82 -7.01
CA LEU A 133 6.25 -8.45 -7.37
C LEU A 133 6.39 -9.80 -6.66
N LEU A 134 5.98 -9.87 -5.39
CA LEU A 134 5.80 -11.15 -4.70
C LEU A 134 4.39 -11.64 -4.95
N VAL A 135 4.24 -12.64 -5.81
CA VAL A 135 2.96 -13.30 -6.10
C VAL A 135 2.26 -13.71 -4.79
N SER A 136 0.92 -13.59 -4.74
CA SER A 136 0.09 -14.01 -3.59
C SER A 136 0.58 -15.36 -3.03
N GLY A 137 0.91 -15.39 -1.74
CA GLY A 137 1.48 -16.57 -1.10
C GLY A 137 1.28 -16.61 0.41
N GLU A 138 1.80 -17.66 1.02
CA GLU A 138 1.61 -18.00 2.44
C GLU A 138 2.30 -17.03 3.43
N TYR A 139 2.99 -15.99 2.96
CA TYR A 139 3.61 -14.98 3.85
C TYR A 139 2.59 -14.18 4.68
N TRP A 140 1.31 -14.23 4.32
CA TRP A 140 0.20 -13.76 5.16
C TRP A 140 -0.45 -14.86 6.02
N ALA A 141 -0.30 -16.12 5.63
CA ALA A 141 -1.20 -17.22 6.03
C ALA A 141 -0.76 -17.93 7.31
N ASP A 142 0.54 -17.97 7.63
CA ASP A 142 1.03 -18.85 8.70
C ASP A 142 2.17 -18.25 9.52
N MET A 143 1.89 -17.14 10.20
CA MET A 143 2.77 -16.63 11.25
C MET A 143 1.94 -16.35 12.47
N GLY A 144 1.83 -17.35 13.35
CA GLY A 144 1.08 -17.32 14.60
C GLY A 144 1.40 -16.12 15.48
N ASN A 145 0.80 -14.97 15.16
CA ASN A 145 0.89 -13.77 15.95
C ASN A 145 -0.54 -13.41 16.38
N VAL A 146 -0.79 -13.63 17.66
CA VAL A 146 -2.03 -13.37 18.39
C VAL A 146 -2.25 -11.84 18.57
N GLY A 147 -1.67 -11.01 17.71
CA GLY A 147 -1.53 -9.57 17.89
C GLY A 147 -1.65 -8.74 16.61
N ALA A 148 -1.84 -7.45 16.79
CA ALA A 148 -2.01 -6.48 15.71
C ALA A 148 -0.71 -6.23 14.95
N ASP A 149 -0.82 -6.15 13.63
CA ASP A 149 0.26 -5.77 12.74
C ASP A 149 0.63 -4.28 12.84
N THR A 150 1.90 -3.96 12.60
CA THR A 150 2.39 -2.57 12.64
C THR A 150 1.86 -1.69 11.50
N TYR A 151 1.52 -2.27 10.34
CA TYR A 151 1.09 -1.52 9.16
C TYR A 151 -0.42 -1.51 8.98
N PHE A 152 -1.08 -2.64 9.21
CA PHE A 152 -2.50 -2.82 8.90
C PHE A 152 -3.32 -3.40 10.06
N GLY A 153 -2.77 -3.44 11.27
CA GLY A 153 -3.46 -3.92 12.46
C GLY A 153 -3.98 -5.35 12.29
N LEU A 154 -5.31 -5.50 12.35
CA LEU A 154 -5.98 -6.81 12.34
C LEU A 154 -6.40 -7.28 10.93
N ALA A 155 -5.94 -6.60 9.87
CA ALA A 155 -6.39 -6.81 8.49
C ALA A 155 -5.54 -7.80 7.67
N SER A 156 -4.81 -8.74 8.29
CA SER A 156 -3.89 -9.66 7.58
C SER A 156 -4.56 -10.44 6.45
N ARG A 157 -5.73 -11.03 6.72
CA ARG A 157 -6.51 -11.75 5.71
C ARG A 157 -6.99 -10.83 4.60
N ILE A 158 -7.31 -9.58 4.92
CA ILE A 158 -7.75 -8.59 3.93
C ILE A 158 -6.60 -8.21 3.00
N MET A 159 -5.37 -8.05 3.53
CA MET A 159 -4.17 -7.80 2.71
C MET A 159 -3.94 -8.90 1.67
N PHE A 160 -4.06 -10.18 2.07
CA PHE A 160 -4.03 -11.30 1.13
C PHE A 160 -5.11 -11.21 0.06
N LEU A 161 -6.34 -10.81 0.43
CA LEU A 161 -7.42 -10.67 -0.55
C LEU A 161 -7.19 -9.49 -1.49
N ILE A 162 -6.57 -8.39 -1.03
CA ILE A 162 -6.19 -7.26 -1.88
C ILE A 162 -5.15 -7.69 -2.92
N SER A 163 -4.15 -8.51 -2.55
CA SER A 163 -3.17 -9.02 -3.53
C SER A 163 -3.84 -9.88 -4.61
N GLU A 164 -4.79 -10.73 -4.21
CA GLU A 164 -5.60 -11.52 -5.15
C GLU A 164 -6.40 -10.65 -6.11
N ILE A 165 -6.98 -9.53 -5.64
CA ILE A 165 -7.69 -8.58 -6.51
C ILE A 165 -6.74 -7.94 -7.51
N SER A 166 -5.52 -7.56 -7.12
CA SER A 166 -4.53 -7.00 -8.03
C SER A 166 -4.09 -7.98 -9.12
N ILE A 167 -3.96 -9.27 -8.79
CA ILE A 167 -3.69 -10.32 -9.78
C ILE A 167 -4.86 -10.44 -10.76
N LEU A 168 -6.08 -10.52 -10.22
CA LEU A 168 -7.30 -10.62 -11.02
C LEU A 168 -7.48 -9.42 -11.96
N ASP A 169 -7.22 -8.19 -11.50
CA ASP A 169 -7.33 -6.97 -12.32
C ASP A 169 -6.44 -7.04 -13.57
N VAL A 170 -5.20 -7.49 -13.40
CA VAL A 170 -4.25 -7.65 -14.51
C VAL A 170 -4.63 -8.82 -15.42
N ASP A 171 -5.05 -9.95 -14.86
CA ASP A 171 -5.42 -11.13 -15.65
C ASP A 171 -6.67 -10.88 -16.50
N MET A 172 -7.65 -10.15 -15.98
CA MET A 172 -8.84 -9.73 -16.73
C MET A 172 -8.51 -8.70 -17.83
N ALA A 173 -7.46 -7.90 -17.65
CA ALA A 173 -7.00 -6.96 -18.68
C ALA A 173 -6.21 -7.64 -19.81
N ASN A 174 -5.77 -8.89 -19.63
CA ASN A 174 -4.92 -9.59 -20.59
C ASN A 174 -5.74 -10.12 -21.79
N PRO A 175 -5.50 -9.63 -23.02
CA PRO A 175 -6.25 -10.07 -24.20
C PRO A 175 -6.09 -11.57 -24.50
N ALA A 176 -4.95 -12.18 -24.17
CA ALA A 176 -4.74 -13.61 -24.37
C ALA A 176 -5.69 -14.48 -23.52
N ALA A 177 -6.07 -13.99 -22.34
CA ALA A 177 -6.99 -14.73 -21.47
C ALA A 177 -8.43 -14.78 -22.00
N ALA A 178 -8.82 -13.79 -22.81
CA ALA A 178 -10.10 -13.79 -23.52
C ALA A 178 -10.12 -14.83 -24.65
N GLU A 179 -8.99 -15.03 -25.33
CA GLU A 179 -8.82 -16.05 -26.37
C GLU A 179 -8.86 -17.48 -25.80
N GLU A 180 -8.36 -17.67 -24.58
CA GLU A 180 -8.37 -18.95 -23.86
C GLU A 180 -9.74 -19.29 -23.22
N GLY A 181 -10.74 -18.42 -23.33
CA GLY A 181 -12.09 -18.67 -22.79
C GLY A 181 -12.14 -18.70 -21.25
N LEU A 182 -11.19 -18.03 -20.57
CA LEU A 182 -11.07 -18.01 -19.10
C LEU A 182 -12.14 -17.15 -18.40
N ASP A 183 -13.12 -16.63 -19.14
CA ASP A 183 -14.13 -15.69 -18.66
C ASP A 183 -14.95 -16.22 -17.46
N GLY A 184 -15.25 -17.52 -17.45
CA GLY A 184 -15.90 -18.19 -16.32
C GLY A 184 -15.01 -18.33 -15.09
N SER A 185 -13.70 -18.50 -15.29
CA SER A 185 -12.70 -18.60 -14.21
C SER A 185 -12.52 -17.27 -13.48
N PHE A 186 -12.52 -16.16 -14.22
CA PHE A 186 -12.43 -14.82 -13.65
C PHE A 186 -13.68 -14.45 -12.84
N SER A 187 -14.87 -14.73 -13.37
CA SER A 187 -16.13 -14.52 -12.63
C SER A 187 -16.18 -15.35 -11.34
N ALA A 188 -15.76 -16.61 -11.39
CA ALA A 188 -15.68 -17.47 -10.21
C ALA A 188 -14.67 -16.95 -9.18
N SER A 189 -13.51 -16.45 -9.64
CA SER A 189 -12.49 -15.86 -8.78
C SER A 189 -12.95 -14.56 -8.11
N ALA A 190 -13.58 -13.66 -8.87
CA ALA A 190 -14.17 -12.43 -8.34
C ALA A 190 -15.24 -12.75 -7.28
N PHE A 191 -16.14 -13.70 -7.56
CA PHE A 191 -17.17 -14.13 -6.62
C PHE A 191 -16.56 -14.71 -5.34
N ARG A 192 -15.54 -15.58 -5.45
CA ARG A 192 -14.84 -16.17 -4.30
C ARG A 192 -14.22 -15.10 -3.41
N ILE A 193 -13.52 -14.12 -4.00
CA ILE A 193 -12.89 -13.03 -3.26
C ILE A 193 -13.94 -12.15 -2.59
N GLU A 194 -15.00 -11.77 -3.32
CA GLU A 194 -16.11 -10.98 -2.79
C GLU A 194 -16.77 -11.68 -1.59
N GLN A 195 -17.10 -12.96 -1.72
CA GLN A 195 -17.69 -13.73 -0.62
C GLN A 195 -16.75 -13.83 0.59
N ALA A 196 -15.45 -14.00 0.36
CA ALA A 196 -14.46 -14.00 1.44
C ALA A 196 -14.41 -12.64 2.17
N LEU A 197 -14.50 -11.52 1.46
CA LEU A 197 -14.54 -10.19 2.05
C LEU A 197 -15.86 -9.87 2.78
N ILE A 198 -16.98 -10.40 2.29
CA ILE A 198 -18.30 -10.19 2.91
C ILE A 198 -18.45 -11.03 4.17
N SER A 199 -17.99 -12.28 4.15
CA SER A 199 -18.09 -13.22 5.27
C SER A 199 -16.99 -13.04 6.33
N TRP A 200 -15.91 -12.32 6.00
CA TRP A 200 -14.86 -12.03 6.96
C TRP A 200 -15.40 -11.18 8.11
N THR A 201 -14.94 -11.51 9.32
CA THR A 201 -15.19 -10.73 10.53
C THR A 201 -13.85 -10.48 11.21
N CYS A 202 -13.70 -9.29 11.80
CA CYS A 202 -12.53 -8.99 12.62
C CYS A 202 -12.51 -9.93 13.84
N GLY A 203 -11.35 -10.50 14.15
CA GLY A 203 -11.18 -11.32 15.35
C GLY A 203 -11.44 -10.53 16.64
N LEU A 204 -11.64 -11.25 17.75
CA LEU A 204 -11.84 -10.63 19.06
C LEU A 204 -10.64 -9.74 19.41
N SER A 205 -10.88 -8.44 19.60
CA SER A 205 -9.91 -7.46 20.08
C SER A 205 -10.61 -6.42 20.94
N ASP A 206 -10.01 -6.07 22.07
CA ASP A 206 -10.51 -5.01 22.95
C ASP A 206 -10.18 -3.60 22.42
N ASN A 207 -9.40 -3.50 21.33
CA ASN A 207 -9.01 -2.24 20.72
C ASN A 207 -9.98 -1.87 19.58
N GLU A 208 -10.97 -1.05 19.91
CA GLU A 208 -11.99 -0.59 18.97
C GLU A 208 -11.39 0.14 17.75
N GLN A 209 -10.29 0.89 17.93
CA GLN A 209 -9.63 1.62 16.84
C GLN A 209 -9.02 0.67 15.81
N LEU A 210 -8.40 -0.43 16.27
CA LEU A 210 -7.83 -1.45 15.38
C LEU A 210 -8.91 -2.28 14.68
N VAL A 211 -10.04 -2.55 15.34
CA VAL A 211 -11.21 -3.19 14.71
C VAL A 211 -11.78 -2.26 13.63
N ASN A 212 -11.98 -0.98 13.94
CA ASN A 212 -12.43 0.01 12.97
C ASN A 212 -11.48 0.14 11.78
N LEU A 213 -10.16 0.15 12.03
CA LEU A 213 -9.14 0.13 10.98
C LEU A 213 -9.29 -1.09 10.07
N ALA A 214 -9.39 -2.29 10.65
CA ALA A 214 -9.49 -3.52 9.87
C ALA A 214 -10.78 -3.59 9.03
N GLU A 215 -11.91 -3.10 9.58
CA GLU A 215 -13.16 -2.96 8.83
C GLU A 215 -13.06 -1.93 7.69
N MET A 216 -12.33 -0.82 7.89
CA MET A 216 -12.06 0.13 6.80
C MET A 216 -11.20 -0.48 5.70
N TYR A 217 -10.20 -1.30 6.04
CA TYR A 217 -9.43 -2.08 5.05
C TYR A 217 -10.34 -3.03 4.27
N ARG A 218 -11.26 -3.73 4.95
CA ARG A 218 -12.24 -4.62 4.31
C ARG A 218 -13.15 -3.87 3.34
N SER A 219 -13.69 -2.72 3.75
CA SER A 219 -14.49 -1.86 2.87
C SER A 219 -13.68 -1.34 1.69
N ALA A 220 -12.42 -0.97 1.89
CA ALA A 220 -11.53 -0.53 0.81
C ALA A 220 -11.22 -1.66 -0.19
N ALA A 221 -11.03 -2.89 0.30
CA ALA A 221 -10.87 -4.08 -0.55
C ALA A 221 -12.15 -4.39 -1.34
N LEU A 222 -13.33 -4.21 -0.73
CA LEU A 222 -14.62 -4.33 -1.44
C LEU A 222 -14.75 -3.26 -2.53
N ILE A 223 -14.40 -2.00 -2.25
CA ILE A 223 -14.33 -0.95 -3.28
C ILE A 223 -13.40 -1.40 -4.41
N TYR A 224 -12.24 -1.97 -4.09
CA TYR A 224 -11.26 -2.38 -5.10
C TYR A 224 -11.82 -3.46 -6.05
N ILE A 225 -12.38 -4.56 -5.53
CA ILE A 225 -12.97 -5.61 -6.39
C ILE A 225 -14.15 -5.09 -7.20
N TYR A 226 -14.99 -4.21 -6.65
CA TYR A 226 -16.09 -3.61 -7.40
C TYR A 226 -15.61 -2.67 -8.51
N ARG A 227 -14.50 -1.95 -8.29
CA ARG A 227 -13.84 -1.16 -9.34
C ARG A 227 -13.30 -2.07 -10.45
N THR A 228 -12.64 -3.17 -10.10
CA THR A 228 -12.16 -4.18 -11.08
C THR A 228 -13.31 -4.73 -11.91
N LEU A 229 -14.42 -5.12 -11.27
CA LEU A 229 -15.61 -5.59 -11.97
C LEU A 229 -16.23 -4.50 -12.86
N ARG A 230 -16.32 -3.25 -12.39
CA ARG A 230 -16.83 -2.13 -13.21
C ARG A 230 -15.99 -1.88 -14.45
N GLN A 231 -14.66 -2.04 -14.34
CA GLN A 231 -13.72 -1.81 -15.44
C GLN A 231 -13.83 -2.89 -16.52
N HIS A 232 -13.92 -4.16 -16.13
CA HIS A 232 -13.84 -5.29 -17.07
C HIS A 232 -15.19 -5.90 -17.43
N ARG A 233 -16.25 -5.60 -16.65
CA ARG A 233 -17.62 -6.13 -16.83
C ARG A 233 -18.65 -5.00 -16.76
N PRO A 234 -18.71 -4.14 -17.81
CA PRO A 234 -19.57 -2.96 -17.81
C PRO A 234 -21.06 -3.29 -17.62
N GLU A 235 -21.51 -4.51 -17.93
CA GLU A 235 -22.87 -5.01 -17.70
C GLU A 235 -23.30 -4.94 -16.21
N TYR A 236 -22.35 -5.09 -15.29
CA TYR A 236 -22.63 -5.06 -13.85
C TYR A 236 -22.48 -3.66 -13.22
N THR A 237 -22.12 -2.64 -14.01
CA THR A 237 -21.84 -1.26 -13.53
C THR A 237 -22.93 -0.74 -12.59
N HIS A 238 -24.20 -0.93 -12.96
CA HIS A 238 -25.34 -0.43 -12.19
C HIS A 238 -25.47 -1.06 -10.79
N VAL A 239 -25.05 -2.33 -10.62
CA VAL A 239 -25.06 -3.02 -9.32
C VAL A 239 -23.84 -2.61 -8.50
N VAL A 240 -22.66 -2.62 -9.12
CA VAL A 240 -21.39 -2.38 -8.40
C VAL A 240 -21.26 -0.95 -7.92
N VAL A 241 -21.81 0.04 -8.63
CA VAL A 241 -21.81 1.46 -8.18
C VAL A 241 -22.51 1.62 -6.83
N LYS A 242 -23.68 1.01 -6.64
CA LYS A 242 -24.40 1.05 -5.35
C LYS A 242 -23.61 0.34 -4.24
N LYS A 243 -22.92 -0.76 -4.57
CA LYS A 243 -22.07 -1.47 -3.62
C LYS A 243 -20.85 -0.63 -3.22
N ILE A 244 -20.23 0.08 -4.16
CA ILE A 244 -19.13 1.02 -3.91
C ILE A 244 -19.62 2.15 -2.99
N GLU A 245 -20.73 2.79 -3.32
CA GLU A 245 -21.30 3.89 -2.52
C GLU A 245 -21.51 3.48 -1.06
N ARG A 246 -22.06 2.28 -0.82
CA ARG A 246 -22.22 1.73 0.53
C ARG A 246 -20.88 1.64 1.27
N GLN A 247 -19.82 1.15 0.60
CA GLN A 247 -18.50 1.02 1.23
C GLN A 247 -17.82 2.38 1.47
N VAL A 248 -18.06 3.37 0.60
CA VAL A 248 -17.62 4.75 0.84
C VAL A 248 -18.28 5.31 2.10
N VAL A 249 -19.60 5.14 2.25
CA VAL A 249 -20.34 5.55 3.47
C VAL A 249 -19.78 4.86 4.71
N ASP A 250 -19.56 3.54 4.65
CA ASP A 250 -19.01 2.77 5.77
C ASP A 250 -17.63 3.30 6.22
N ILE A 251 -16.74 3.62 5.27
CA ILE A 251 -15.42 4.20 5.56
C ILE A 251 -15.55 5.60 6.15
N VAL A 252 -16.38 6.47 5.56
CA VAL A 252 -16.60 7.85 6.02
C VAL A 252 -17.09 7.86 7.46
N GLN A 253 -18.09 7.04 7.79
CA GLN A 253 -18.63 6.94 9.16
C GLN A 253 -17.56 6.50 10.16
N ARG A 254 -16.76 5.48 9.81
CA ARG A 254 -15.68 4.98 10.68
C ARG A 254 -14.57 6.00 10.87
N VAL A 255 -14.18 6.70 9.80
CA VAL A 255 -13.22 7.81 9.85
C VAL A 255 -13.69 8.90 10.82
N GLN A 256 -14.96 9.30 10.76
CA GLN A 256 -15.52 10.31 11.67
C GLN A 256 -15.57 9.83 13.13
N SER A 257 -15.85 8.55 13.35
CA SER A 257 -15.89 7.97 14.70
C SER A 257 -14.51 7.78 15.33
N MET A 258 -13.45 7.70 14.52
CA MET A 258 -12.11 7.42 14.99
C MET A 258 -11.53 8.64 15.74
N PRO A 259 -11.08 8.48 17.00
CA PRO A 259 -10.49 9.59 17.75
C PRO A 259 -9.29 10.19 17.02
N ALA A 260 -9.23 11.53 16.98
CA ALA A 260 -8.07 12.27 16.51
C ALA A 260 -6.80 11.87 17.28
N ARG A 261 -5.66 11.83 16.57
CA ARG A 261 -4.32 11.52 17.09
C ARG A 261 -4.14 10.10 17.63
N CYS A 262 -5.07 9.18 17.37
CA CYS A 262 -4.86 7.77 17.73
C CYS A 262 -3.78 7.14 16.84
N LEU A 263 -3.13 6.06 17.31
CA LEU A 263 -2.05 5.42 16.55
C LEU A 263 -2.52 4.79 15.22
N ALA A 264 -3.78 4.33 15.18
CA ALA A 264 -4.36 3.72 13.98
C ALA A 264 -4.48 4.69 12.80
N GLU A 265 -4.40 6.00 13.02
CA GLU A 265 -4.45 7.02 11.97
C GLU A 265 -3.32 6.90 10.95
N SER A 266 -2.15 6.44 11.40
CA SER A 266 -0.98 6.25 10.54
C SER A 266 -1.22 5.23 9.43
N SER A 267 -2.26 4.40 9.55
CA SER A 267 -2.62 3.33 8.61
C SER A 267 -3.88 3.63 7.80
N LEU A 268 -4.44 4.85 7.90
CA LEU A 268 -5.70 5.22 7.22
C LEU A 268 -5.53 5.64 5.77
N LEU A 269 -4.30 5.83 5.28
CA LEU A 269 -4.04 6.38 3.95
C LEU A 269 -4.73 5.57 2.85
N PHE A 270 -4.52 4.25 2.84
CA PHE A 270 -5.14 3.36 1.85
C PHE A 270 -6.68 3.38 1.88
N PRO A 271 -7.36 3.14 3.03
CA PRO A 271 -8.83 3.19 3.05
C PRO A 271 -9.41 4.54 2.64
N MET A 272 -8.81 5.65 3.10
CA MET A 272 -9.26 6.99 2.73
C MET A 272 -9.03 7.29 1.25
N PHE A 273 -7.92 6.82 0.67
CA PHE A 273 -7.65 6.96 -0.75
C PHE A 273 -8.69 6.21 -1.60
N MET A 274 -9.00 4.97 -1.25
CA MET A 274 -10.00 4.17 -1.96
C MET A 274 -11.40 4.79 -1.86
N ALA A 275 -11.80 5.25 -0.68
CA ALA A 275 -13.08 5.93 -0.49
C ALA A 275 -13.12 7.28 -1.21
N GLY A 276 -12.07 8.08 -1.09
CA GLY A 276 -11.97 9.42 -1.67
C GLY A 276 -12.00 9.38 -3.19
N GLY A 277 -11.32 8.40 -3.78
CA GLY A 277 -11.34 8.20 -5.22
C GLY A 277 -12.69 7.74 -5.79
N GLU A 278 -13.62 7.25 -4.97
CA GLU A 278 -15.00 6.90 -5.37
C GLU A 278 -16.07 7.86 -4.86
N ALA A 279 -15.75 8.72 -3.90
CA ALA A 279 -16.71 9.66 -3.32
C ALA A 279 -17.33 10.58 -4.39
N GLU A 280 -18.66 10.62 -4.42
CA GLU A 280 -19.46 11.51 -5.28
C GLU A 280 -20.17 12.59 -4.45
N ASP A 281 -20.60 12.25 -3.24
CA ASP A 281 -21.19 13.19 -2.30
C ASP A 281 -20.15 14.22 -1.82
N PRO A 282 -20.43 15.54 -1.97
CA PRO A 282 -19.51 16.58 -1.49
C PRO A 282 -19.22 16.53 0.00
N GLY A 283 -20.16 16.04 0.82
CA GLY A 283 -19.98 15.84 2.26
C GLY A 283 -18.97 14.74 2.56
N HIS A 284 -19.05 13.59 1.88
CA HIS A 284 -18.06 12.52 1.98
C HIS A 284 -16.66 13.00 1.58
N VAL A 285 -16.57 13.73 0.47
CA VAL A 285 -15.31 14.34 0.00
C VAL A 285 -14.74 15.28 1.06
N GLN A 286 -15.59 16.10 1.71
CA GLN A 286 -15.16 17.04 2.74
C GLN A 286 -14.66 16.35 4.01
N VAL A 287 -15.31 15.26 4.43
CA VAL A 287 -14.87 14.45 5.59
C VAL A 287 -13.48 13.85 5.34
N ILE A 288 -13.28 13.24 4.17
CA ILE A 288 -12.00 12.61 3.81
C ILE A 288 -10.90 13.66 3.72
N ARG A 289 -11.16 14.78 3.03
CA ARG A 289 -10.24 15.92 2.93
C ARG A 289 -9.85 16.43 4.31
N HIS A 290 -10.82 16.70 5.17
CA HIS A 290 -10.58 17.24 6.50
C HIS A 290 -9.72 16.29 7.33
N ARG A 291 -10.04 14.99 7.33
CA ARG A 291 -9.27 13.98 8.06
C ARG A 291 -7.83 13.88 7.57
N MET A 292 -7.61 13.87 6.25
CA MET A 292 -6.26 13.82 5.69
C MET A 292 -5.46 15.05 6.07
N LEU A 293 -6.06 16.25 6.01
CA LEU A 293 -5.40 17.49 6.43
C LEU A 293 -5.04 17.48 7.92
N ASP A 294 -5.92 16.98 8.78
CA ASP A 294 -5.64 16.85 10.21
C ASP A 294 -4.43 15.95 10.46
N ILE A 295 -4.36 14.79 9.80
CA ILE A 295 -3.22 13.87 9.93
C ILE A 295 -1.93 14.49 9.37
N ILE A 296 -2.01 15.18 8.23
CA ILE A 296 -0.87 15.91 7.64
C ILE A 296 -0.32 16.92 8.65
N ASN A 297 -1.19 17.74 9.25
CA ASN A 297 -0.80 18.79 10.18
C ASN A 297 -0.22 18.23 11.50
N GLU A 298 -0.65 17.05 11.92
CA GLU A 298 -0.26 16.46 13.22
C GLU A 298 0.90 15.46 13.12
N ARG A 299 1.11 14.84 11.95
CA ARG A 299 2.12 13.78 11.73
C ARG A 299 3.20 14.14 10.71
N HIS A 300 2.95 15.17 9.90
CA HIS A 300 3.87 15.66 8.85
C HIS A 300 4.25 14.61 7.80
N PHE A 301 3.34 13.67 7.51
CA PHE A 301 3.50 12.64 6.48
C PHE A 301 3.26 13.23 5.08
N HIS A 302 4.34 13.50 4.34
CA HIS A 302 4.23 14.17 3.03
C HIS A 302 3.68 13.22 1.94
N ASN A 303 3.79 11.90 2.07
CA ASN A 303 3.04 10.95 1.21
C ASN A 303 1.54 11.26 1.25
N MET A 304 0.97 11.51 2.43
CA MET A 304 -0.45 11.83 2.56
C MET A 304 -0.81 13.14 1.84
N GLU A 305 0.08 14.13 1.85
CA GLU A 305 -0.11 15.37 1.07
C GLU A 305 -0.14 15.10 -0.43
N VAL A 306 0.76 14.25 -0.94
CA VAL A 306 0.80 13.89 -2.35
C VAL A 306 -0.45 13.12 -2.76
N VAL A 307 -0.88 12.16 -1.94
CA VAL A 307 -2.13 11.42 -2.16
C VAL A 307 -3.34 12.37 -2.16
N LEU A 308 -3.40 13.31 -1.21
CA LEU A 308 -4.47 14.31 -1.17
C LEU A 308 -4.45 15.20 -2.43
N LYS A 309 -3.28 15.63 -2.91
CA LYS A 309 -3.17 16.39 -4.18
C LYS A 309 -3.77 15.63 -5.36
N VAL A 310 -3.56 14.31 -5.43
CA VAL A 310 -4.16 13.45 -6.47
C VAL A 310 -5.68 13.42 -6.33
N LEU A 311 -6.21 13.24 -5.10
CA LEU A 311 -7.65 13.25 -4.85
C LEU A 311 -8.31 14.59 -5.17
N GLU A 312 -7.70 15.71 -4.78
CA GLU A 312 -8.19 17.06 -5.11
C GLU A 312 -8.32 17.26 -6.62
N GLU A 313 -7.34 16.80 -7.37
CA GLU A 313 -7.38 16.88 -8.83
C GLU A 313 -8.47 15.99 -9.42
N VAL A 314 -8.66 14.77 -8.90
CA VAL A 314 -9.78 13.89 -9.31
C VAL A 314 -11.12 14.56 -9.02
N TRP A 315 -11.31 15.13 -7.82
CA TRP A 315 -12.55 15.79 -7.43
C TRP A 315 -12.81 17.04 -8.28
N HIS A 316 -11.78 17.85 -8.54
CA HIS A 316 -11.88 19.04 -9.38
C HIS A 316 -12.24 18.72 -10.84
N LEU A 317 -11.58 17.71 -11.44
CA LEU A 317 -11.86 17.28 -12.80
C LEU A 317 -13.28 16.72 -12.95
N ARG A 318 -13.76 15.96 -11.96
CA ARG A 318 -15.14 15.46 -11.94
C ARG A 318 -16.15 16.60 -11.81
N ALA A 319 -15.91 17.59 -10.94
CA ALA A 319 -16.80 18.73 -10.75
C ALA A 319 -16.91 19.63 -11.99
N THR A 320 -15.86 19.70 -12.81
CA THR A 320 -15.83 20.48 -14.05
C THR A 320 -16.36 19.71 -15.27
N GLY A 321 -16.83 18.47 -15.09
CA GLY A 321 -17.36 17.64 -16.17
C GLY A 321 -16.29 17.09 -17.12
N VAL A 322 -15.01 17.19 -16.77
CA VAL A 322 -13.93 16.61 -17.56
C VAL A 322 -14.03 15.09 -17.49
N SER A 323 -14.06 14.46 -18.66
CA SER A 323 -14.07 13.00 -18.80
C SER A 323 -12.69 12.51 -19.22
N SER A 324 -12.35 11.29 -18.83
CA SER A 324 -11.14 10.60 -19.31
C SER A 324 -11.23 10.37 -20.83
N PRO A 325 -10.09 10.15 -21.51
CA PRO A 325 -10.09 9.53 -22.84
C PRO A 325 -11.06 8.34 -22.88
N GLY A 326 -11.97 8.33 -23.86
CA GLY A 326 -13.05 7.33 -23.97
C GLY A 326 -14.36 7.68 -23.29
N GLY A 327 -14.52 8.89 -22.74
CA GLY A 327 -15.78 9.35 -22.15
C GLY A 327 -16.13 8.75 -20.79
N ARG A 328 -15.19 8.00 -20.18
CA ARG A 328 -15.38 7.44 -18.83
C ARG A 328 -15.14 8.49 -17.74
N LYS A 329 -15.68 8.23 -16.55
CA LYS A 329 -15.41 9.01 -15.34
C LYS A 329 -13.90 9.06 -15.08
N ILE A 330 -13.39 10.25 -14.76
CA ILE A 330 -11.98 10.45 -14.40
C ILE A 330 -11.63 9.62 -13.17
N ASP A 331 -10.49 8.94 -13.26
CA ASP A 331 -9.91 8.10 -12.22
C ASP A 331 -8.57 8.67 -11.72
N TRP A 332 -8.13 8.26 -10.54
CA TRP A 332 -6.80 8.63 -10.06
C TRP A 332 -5.71 8.06 -10.97
N LYS A 333 -5.92 6.89 -11.58
CA LYS A 333 -5.00 6.32 -12.57
C LYS A 333 -4.73 7.29 -13.73
N ASP A 334 -5.71 8.11 -14.12
CA ASP A 334 -5.55 9.12 -15.17
C ASP A 334 -4.66 10.30 -14.73
N VAL A 335 -4.82 10.72 -13.48
CA VAL A 335 -4.01 11.78 -12.89
C VAL A 335 -2.56 11.32 -12.74
N LEU A 336 -2.34 10.10 -12.24
CA LEU A 336 -1.02 9.51 -12.07
C LEU A 336 -0.31 9.33 -13.42
N ALA A 337 -0.99 8.78 -14.43
CA ALA A 337 -0.44 8.62 -15.77
C ALA A 337 -0.02 9.95 -16.40
N ARG A 338 -0.83 11.00 -16.26
CA ARG A 338 -0.49 12.35 -16.78
C ARG A 338 0.71 12.96 -16.07
N ARG A 339 0.82 12.76 -14.74
CA ARG A 339 1.92 13.30 -13.93
C ARG A 339 3.19 12.45 -13.98
N ARG A 340 3.09 11.20 -14.45
CA ARG A 340 4.15 10.18 -14.37
C ARG A 340 4.60 9.96 -12.93
N TRP A 341 3.63 9.90 -12.01
CA TRP A 341 3.88 9.69 -10.59
C TRP A 341 3.62 8.25 -10.21
N MET A 342 4.54 7.69 -9.43
CA MET A 342 4.35 6.41 -8.75
C MET A 342 3.93 6.71 -7.31
N LEU A 343 2.65 6.53 -7.02
CA LEU A 343 2.07 6.99 -5.76
C LEU A 343 2.24 5.95 -4.64
N SER A 344 2.83 6.37 -3.52
CA SER A 344 2.86 5.57 -2.30
C SER A 344 1.58 5.83 -1.48
N ILE A 345 0.74 4.79 -1.34
CA ILE A 345 -0.52 4.83 -0.56
C ILE A 345 -0.43 4.07 0.77
N THR A 346 0.81 3.88 1.25
CA THR A 346 1.18 3.17 2.47
C THR A 346 1.27 4.08 3.68
#